data_AF-A0AAW4WTA4-F1
#
_entry.id   AF-A0AAW4WTA4-F1
#
_cell.length_a   1.000
_cell.length_b   1.000
_cell.length_c   1.000
_cell.angle_alpha   90.00
_cell.angle_beta   90.00
_cell.angle_gamma   90.00
#
_symmetry.space_group_name_H-M   'P 1'
#
loop_
_entity.id
_entity.type
_entity.pdbx_description
1 polymer ?
#
loop_
_entity_poly.entity_id
_entity_poly.type
_entity_poly.pdbx_seq_one_letter_code
_entity_poly.pdbx_strand_id
1 'polypeptide(L)'
;SPGMTAVKFKEYSLWCVYFLTAGIISTYHSSIDKKSILYAGQDLNSFLPRNEARVSFEYTEDTMEEIISATALYVKERLMPIFNRVYDLDSFIDFLKEYSINKLRACDTFEGESLVLIKTDNHDDFQTYFQQHLDELYAQIDAGNVGDGYTKEMAYDDLFHGIIESIVYPRDKVYSDKSLYNEALEEAERRKSENMKKLYSYQILKS
;
A
#
# COMPACT_ATOMS: atom_id res chain seq x y z
N SER A 1 23.87 -29.50 17.28
CA SER A 1 23.38 -28.16 16.92
C SER A 1 21.98 -28.32 16.34
N PRO A 2 20.92 -28.18 17.15
CA PRO A 2 19.54 -28.39 16.70
C PRO A 2 19.04 -27.07 16.08
N GLY A 3 18.86 -26.90 14.77
CA GLY A 3 18.76 -27.90 13.69
C GLY A 3 17.58 -27.58 12.76
N MET A 4 16.62 -26.78 13.22
CA MET A 4 15.58 -26.10 12.44
C MET A 4 15.08 -24.92 13.29
N THR A 5 15.84 -23.83 13.31
CA THR A 5 15.51 -22.61 14.05
C THR A 5 14.34 -21.89 13.37
N ALA A 6 13.63 -21.02 14.11
CA ALA A 6 12.63 -20.05 13.66
C ALA A 6 12.90 -19.34 12.30
N VAL A 7 14.12 -19.44 11.79
CA VAL A 7 14.62 -19.07 10.45
C VAL A 7 13.74 -19.57 9.30
N LYS A 8 13.23 -20.81 9.30
CA LYS A 8 12.46 -21.37 8.16
C LYS A 8 10.96 -21.02 8.13
N PHE A 9 10.39 -20.56 9.24
CA PHE A 9 8.96 -20.17 9.29
C PHE A 9 8.78 -18.67 9.07
N LYS A 10 9.79 -17.87 9.46
CA LYS A 10 10.01 -16.48 9.00
C LYS A 10 10.12 -16.40 7.46
N GLU A 11 10.65 -17.43 6.81
CA GLU A 11 10.65 -17.55 5.34
C GLU A 11 9.22 -17.67 4.76
N TYR A 12 8.28 -18.38 5.39
CA TYR A 12 6.93 -18.61 4.84
C TYR A 12 5.99 -17.38 4.90
N SER A 13 6.09 -16.52 5.93
CA SER A 13 5.42 -15.20 5.98
C SER A 13 6.12 -14.16 5.10
N LEU A 14 7.44 -14.28 4.92
CA LEU A 14 8.19 -13.55 3.90
C LEU A 14 7.68 -13.87 2.49
N TRP A 15 7.40 -15.15 2.16
CA TRP A 15 6.97 -15.60 0.83
C TRP A 15 5.53 -15.21 0.44
N CYS A 16 4.60 -15.09 1.41
CA CYS A 16 3.22 -14.66 1.13
C CYS A 16 3.13 -13.14 0.87
N VAL A 17 3.90 -12.34 1.62
CA VAL A 17 4.13 -10.90 1.37
C VAL A 17 4.93 -10.70 0.08
N TYR A 18 5.89 -11.58 -0.21
CA TYR A 18 6.66 -11.60 -1.45
C TYR A 18 5.78 -11.64 -2.70
N PHE A 19 4.70 -12.43 -2.68
CA PHE A 19 3.92 -12.76 -3.88
C PHE A 19 2.81 -11.76 -4.22
N LEU A 20 2.16 -11.16 -3.22
CA LEU A 20 1.21 -10.07 -3.42
C LEU A 20 1.90 -8.77 -3.85
N THR A 21 3.11 -8.58 -3.33
CA THR A 21 3.98 -7.46 -3.70
C THR A 21 4.67 -7.69 -5.04
N ALA A 22 5.16 -8.90 -5.37
CA ALA A 22 5.90 -9.19 -6.62
C ALA A 22 5.08 -9.08 -7.92
N GLY A 23 3.75 -9.19 -7.90
CA GLY A 23 2.95 -9.17 -9.14
C GLY A 23 2.34 -7.82 -9.51
N ILE A 24 1.77 -7.11 -8.54
CA ILE A 24 0.90 -5.96 -8.80
C ILE A 24 1.46 -4.67 -8.17
N ILE A 25 1.84 -4.68 -6.89
CA ILE A 25 2.47 -3.52 -6.20
C ILE A 25 3.86 -3.24 -6.80
N SER A 26 4.73 -4.23 -6.84
CA SER A 26 6.14 -3.98 -7.20
C SER A 26 6.35 -3.71 -8.69
N THR A 27 5.40 -4.11 -9.54
CA THR A 27 5.49 -3.95 -10.99
C THR A 27 5.53 -2.47 -11.39
N TYR A 28 4.73 -1.63 -10.74
CA TYR A 28 4.60 -0.21 -11.08
C TYR A 28 5.31 0.73 -10.07
N HIS A 29 5.88 0.16 -9.00
CA HIS A 29 6.79 0.87 -8.11
C HIS A 29 8.02 1.41 -8.87
N SER A 30 8.53 2.57 -8.44
CA SER A 30 9.62 3.31 -9.13
C SER A 30 10.88 2.48 -9.35
N SER A 31 11.24 1.62 -8.40
CA SER A 31 12.20 0.54 -8.60
C SER A 31 12.08 -0.56 -7.55
N ILE A 32 12.33 -1.80 -7.98
CA ILE A 32 12.62 -2.92 -7.09
C ILE A 32 14.14 -3.09 -7.00
N ASP A 33 14.72 -3.00 -5.81
CA ASP A 33 16.07 -3.46 -5.55
C ASP A 33 16.08 -4.35 -4.30
N LYS A 34 17.22 -5.01 -4.04
CA LYS A 34 17.36 -5.93 -2.90
C LYS A 34 17.04 -5.25 -1.56
N LYS A 35 17.34 -3.96 -1.42
CA LYS A 35 17.08 -3.16 -0.22
C LYS A 35 15.57 -2.83 -0.12
N SER A 36 14.92 -2.48 -1.22
CA SER A 36 13.47 -2.25 -1.28
C SER A 36 12.67 -3.51 -0.92
N ILE A 37 13.12 -4.69 -1.33
CA ILE A 37 12.51 -5.98 -0.95
C ILE A 37 12.65 -6.24 0.56
N LEU A 38 13.80 -5.89 1.15
CA LEU A 38 14.03 -6.02 2.58
C LEU A 38 13.17 -5.02 3.38
N TYR A 39 12.92 -3.82 2.84
CA TYR A 39 12.06 -2.81 3.44
C TYR A 39 10.56 -3.10 3.27
N ALA A 40 10.12 -3.79 2.21
CA ALA A 40 8.73 -4.22 2.07
C ALA A 40 8.25 -5.11 3.25
N GLY A 41 9.17 -5.87 3.85
CA GLY A 41 8.91 -6.60 5.10
C GLY A 41 8.81 -5.70 6.34
N GLN A 42 9.42 -4.52 6.34
CA GLN A 42 9.28 -3.50 7.40
C GLN A 42 8.03 -2.64 7.20
N ASP A 43 7.64 -2.38 5.95
CA ASP A 43 6.45 -1.65 5.52
C ASP A 43 5.14 -2.43 5.76
N LEU A 44 5.20 -3.67 6.26
CA LEU A 44 4.01 -4.37 6.76
C LEU A 44 3.29 -3.59 7.88
N ASN A 45 4.01 -2.75 8.61
CA ASN A 45 3.45 -1.81 9.58
C ASN A 45 2.67 -0.65 8.94
N SER A 46 2.88 -0.37 7.66
CA SER A 46 2.19 0.68 6.90
C SER A 46 0.79 0.26 6.45
N PHE A 47 0.53 -1.05 6.39
CA PHE A 47 -0.77 -1.64 6.06
C PHE A 47 -1.65 -1.90 7.30
N LEU A 48 -1.24 -1.40 8.47
CA LEU A 48 -2.04 -1.43 9.69
C LEU A 48 -3.20 -0.42 9.58
N PRO A 49 -4.43 -0.77 10.04
CA PRO A 49 -5.49 0.22 10.21
C PRO A 49 -5.02 1.38 11.08
N ARG A 50 -5.40 2.63 10.75
CA ARG A 50 -4.95 3.85 11.46
C ARG A 50 -5.18 3.82 12.98
N ASN A 51 -6.08 2.97 13.46
CA ASN A 51 -6.53 2.87 14.85
C ASN A 51 -5.95 1.67 15.60
N GLU A 52 -5.11 0.82 14.98
CA GLU A 52 -4.43 -0.29 15.67
C GLU A 52 -2.98 0.11 16.04
N ALA A 53 -2.53 -0.32 17.23
CA ALA A 53 -1.21 -0.01 17.75
C ALA A 53 -0.12 -0.44 16.77
N ARG A 54 0.68 0.53 16.27
CA ARG A 54 1.87 0.24 15.48
C ARG A 54 2.80 -0.61 16.32
N VAL A 55 3.14 -1.81 15.84
CA VAL A 55 3.95 -2.72 16.65
C VAL A 55 5.41 -2.31 16.57
N SER A 56 5.84 -1.48 17.52
CA SER A 56 7.26 -1.20 17.75
C SER A 56 7.84 -2.38 18.53
N PHE A 57 8.46 -3.31 17.82
CA PHE A 57 9.19 -4.38 18.48
C PHE A 57 10.58 -3.86 18.88
N GLU A 58 10.83 -3.67 20.18
CA GLU A 58 12.20 -3.62 20.68
C GLU A 58 12.77 -5.04 20.63
N TYR A 59 13.77 -5.26 19.77
CA TYR A 59 14.30 -6.59 19.50
C TYR A 59 15.38 -6.97 20.51
N THR A 60 15.15 -8.05 21.26
CA THR A 60 16.20 -8.78 21.99
C THR A 60 16.21 -10.25 21.53
N GLU A 61 17.33 -10.97 21.71
CA GLU A 61 17.39 -12.40 21.34
C GLU A 61 16.32 -13.23 22.06
N ASP A 62 15.98 -12.85 23.30
CA ASP A 62 15.02 -13.55 24.16
C ASP A 62 13.55 -13.37 23.75
N THR A 63 13.22 -12.33 22.96
CA THR A 63 11.84 -12.00 22.55
C THR A 63 11.57 -12.35 21.08
N MET A 64 12.60 -12.80 20.34
CA MET A 64 12.54 -12.96 18.90
C MET A 64 11.50 -14.00 18.45
N GLU A 65 11.39 -15.12 19.16
CA GLU A 65 10.46 -16.21 18.79
C GLU A 65 8.99 -15.85 19.02
N GLU A 66 8.70 -15.14 20.11
CA GLU A 66 7.36 -14.64 20.43
C GLU A 66 6.91 -13.58 19.42
N ILE A 67 7.79 -12.62 19.11
CA ILE A 67 7.54 -11.57 18.11
C ILE A 67 7.29 -12.17 16.73
N ILE A 68 8.09 -13.17 16.32
CA ILE A 68 7.90 -13.89 15.06
C ILE A 68 6.53 -14.58 15.04
N SER A 69 6.16 -15.25 16.12
CA SER A 69 4.89 -15.98 16.22
C SER A 69 3.70 -15.03 16.17
N ALA A 70 3.74 -13.93 16.91
CA ALA A 70 2.69 -12.90 16.90
C ALA A 70 2.55 -12.24 15.52
N THR A 71 3.67 -11.90 14.87
CA THR A 71 3.65 -11.30 13.52
C THR A 71 3.13 -12.28 12.48
N ALA A 72 3.54 -13.55 12.53
CA ALA A 72 3.06 -14.57 11.59
C ALA A 72 1.57 -14.84 11.78
N LEU A 73 1.08 -14.88 13.03
CA LEU A 73 -0.33 -15.01 13.33
C LEU A 73 -1.12 -13.81 12.82
N TYR A 74 -0.63 -12.59 13.04
CA TYR A 74 -1.26 -11.36 12.55
C TYR A 74 -1.34 -11.32 11.02
N VAL A 75 -0.24 -11.60 10.32
CA VAL A 75 -0.23 -11.66 8.85
C VAL A 75 -1.27 -12.67 8.36
N LYS A 76 -1.32 -13.85 8.97
CA LYS A 76 -2.25 -14.92 8.60
C LYS A 76 -3.72 -14.57 8.89
N GLU A 77 -4.00 -13.95 10.02
CA GLU A 77 -5.38 -13.70 10.48
C GLU A 77 -5.95 -12.37 9.99
N ARG A 78 -5.10 -11.36 9.76
CA ARG A 78 -5.52 -9.99 9.41
C ARG A 78 -5.19 -9.62 7.97
N LEU A 79 -3.95 -9.82 7.54
CA LEU A 79 -3.51 -9.37 6.21
C LEU A 79 -3.89 -10.34 5.09
N MET A 80 -3.79 -11.66 5.30
CA MET A 80 -4.15 -12.65 4.28
C MET A 80 -5.62 -12.54 3.82
N PRO A 81 -6.63 -12.35 4.70
CA PRO A 81 -8.01 -12.16 4.26
C PRO A 81 -8.24 -10.90 3.42
N ILE A 82 -7.44 -9.86 3.63
CA ILE A 82 -7.48 -8.60 2.87
C ILE A 82 -6.83 -8.81 1.51
N PHE A 83 -5.63 -9.37 1.50
CA PHE A 83 -4.88 -9.67 0.28
C PHE A 83 -5.56 -10.70 -0.62
N ASN A 84 -6.28 -11.64 -0.02
CA ASN A 84 -7.11 -12.57 -0.78
C ASN A 84 -8.19 -11.86 -1.58
N ARG A 85 -8.45 -10.56 -1.42
CA ARG A 85 -9.42 -9.80 -2.23
C ARG A 85 -8.80 -9.16 -3.47
N VAL A 86 -7.47 -9.19 -3.60
CA VAL A 86 -6.73 -8.56 -4.71
C VAL A 86 -6.49 -9.61 -5.80
N TYR A 87 -7.22 -9.49 -6.91
CA TYR A 87 -7.17 -10.45 -8.01
C TYR A 87 -6.80 -9.80 -9.36
N ASP A 88 -6.92 -8.48 -9.45
CA ASP A 88 -6.67 -7.66 -10.63
C ASP A 88 -6.23 -6.25 -10.22
N LEU A 89 -6.05 -5.35 -11.20
CA LEU A 89 -5.61 -3.98 -10.92
C LEU A 89 -6.69 -3.12 -10.24
N ASP A 90 -7.98 -3.38 -10.52
CA ASP A 90 -9.08 -2.61 -9.94
C ASP A 90 -9.28 -2.96 -8.45
N SER A 91 -9.31 -4.24 -8.14
CA SER A 91 -9.31 -4.72 -6.74
C SER A 91 -8.05 -4.30 -5.98
N PHE A 92 -6.92 -4.11 -6.66
CA PHE A 92 -5.72 -3.54 -6.06
C PHE A 92 -5.86 -2.05 -5.77
N ILE A 93 -6.53 -1.29 -6.64
CA ILE A 93 -6.84 0.13 -6.37
C ILE A 93 -7.76 0.24 -5.17
N ASP A 94 -8.79 -0.60 -5.06
CA ASP A 94 -9.68 -0.61 -3.89
C ASP A 94 -8.94 -0.97 -2.61
N PHE A 95 -8.03 -1.95 -2.67
CA PHE A 95 -7.11 -2.23 -1.58
C PHE A 95 -6.26 -1.01 -1.19
N LEU A 96 -5.68 -0.31 -2.18
CA LEU A 96 -4.90 0.89 -1.89
C LEU A 96 -5.76 2.01 -1.31
N LYS A 97 -6.98 2.23 -1.82
CA LYS A 97 -7.90 3.23 -1.24
C LYS A 97 -8.17 2.93 0.24
N GLU A 98 -8.41 1.69 0.63
CA GLU A 98 -8.74 1.33 2.01
C GLU A 98 -7.51 1.33 2.94
N TYR A 99 -6.38 0.78 2.49
CA TYR A 99 -5.24 0.48 3.38
C TYR A 99 -4.00 1.35 3.15
N SER A 100 -3.87 2.03 2.01
CA SER A 100 -2.62 2.71 1.63
C SER A 100 -2.83 3.83 0.60
N ILE A 101 -3.86 4.66 0.79
CA ILE A 101 -4.34 5.61 -0.23
C ILE A 101 -3.27 6.60 -0.67
N ASN A 102 -2.30 6.89 0.21
CA ASN A 102 -1.16 7.76 -0.07
C ASN A 102 -0.28 7.25 -1.22
N LYS A 103 -0.30 5.94 -1.53
CA LYS A 103 0.42 5.35 -2.67
C LYS A 103 -0.19 5.74 -4.02
N LEU A 104 -1.42 6.26 -4.05
CA LEU A 104 -2.12 6.72 -5.25
C LEU A 104 -1.89 8.23 -5.54
N ARG A 105 -1.13 8.93 -4.69
CA ARG A 105 -0.89 10.37 -4.81
C ARG A 105 0.04 10.71 -5.97
N ALA A 106 0.00 11.98 -6.38
CA ALA A 106 0.96 12.59 -7.30
C ALA A 106 1.04 11.84 -8.65
N CYS A 107 -0.12 11.59 -9.25
CA CYS A 107 -0.25 10.95 -10.55
C CYS A 107 0.47 11.71 -11.67
N ASP A 108 0.66 13.02 -11.55
CA ASP A 108 1.33 13.85 -12.56
C ASP A 108 2.86 13.85 -12.45
N THR A 109 3.42 13.30 -11.36
CA THR A 109 4.85 13.03 -11.20
C THR A 109 5.16 11.53 -11.16
N PHE A 110 4.15 10.68 -11.35
CA PHE A 110 4.24 9.22 -11.38
C PHE A 110 4.85 8.61 -10.10
N GLU A 111 4.58 9.21 -8.94
CA GLU A 111 5.09 8.72 -7.66
C GLU A 111 4.30 7.54 -7.11
N GLY A 112 4.98 6.68 -6.34
CA GLY A 112 4.35 5.51 -5.73
C GLY A 112 3.73 4.55 -6.74
N GLU A 113 2.49 4.15 -6.47
CA GLU A 113 1.66 3.27 -7.30
C GLU A 113 0.63 4.04 -8.14
N SER A 114 0.75 5.36 -8.23
CA SER A 114 -0.20 6.23 -8.93
C SER A 114 -0.42 5.85 -10.40
N LEU A 115 0.59 5.27 -11.06
CA LEU A 115 0.47 4.78 -12.43
C LEU A 115 -0.57 3.67 -12.60
N VAL A 116 -0.84 2.89 -11.55
CA VAL A 116 -1.89 1.87 -11.58
C VAL A 116 -3.26 2.51 -11.74
N LEU A 117 -3.48 3.65 -11.09
CA LEU A 117 -4.72 4.41 -11.18
C LEU A 117 -4.96 4.92 -12.61
N ILE A 118 -3.90 5.37 -13.29
CA ILE A 118 -3.97 5.80 -14.69
C ILE A 118 -4.14 4.62 -15.64
N LYS A 119 -3.43 3.51 -15.39
CA LYS A 119 -3.43 2.29 -16.22
C LYS A 119 -4.81 1.64 -16.35
N THR A 120 -5.55 1.66 -15.26
CA THR A 120 -6.90 1.09 -15.14
C THR A 120 -7.98 1.98 -15.73
N ASP A 121 -7.61 3.18 -16.20
CA ASP A 121 -8.58 4.21 -16.58
C ASP A 121 -9.62 4.43 -15.49
N ASN A 122 -9.17 4.31 -14.23
CA ASN A 122 -10.06 4.33 -13.10
C ASN A 122 -10.55 5.77 -12.91
N HIS A 123 -11.80 5.98 -13.31
CA HIS A 123 -12.57 7.21 -13.13
C HIS A 123 -13.45 7.14 -11.88
N ASP A 124 -13.18 6.20 -10.95
CA ASP A 124 -14.00 6.05 -9.75
C ASP A 124 -14.11 7.36 -8.98
N ASP A 125 -15.23 7.45 -8.27
CA ASP A 125 -15.63 8.63 -7.54
C ASP A 125 -14.92 8.73 -6.18
N PHE A 126 -13.67 9.22 -6.21
CA PHE A 126 -12.95 9.66 -5.01
C PHE A 126 -13.71 10.73 -4.22
N GLN A 127 -14.67 11.44 -4.82
CA GLN A 127 -15.50 12.42 -4.10
C GLN A 127 -16.52 11.70 -3.22
N THR A 128 -17.14 10.62 -3.72
CA THR A 128 -17.98 9.73 -2.89
C THR A 128 -17.17 9.12 -1.75
N TYR A 129 -15.97 8.60 -2.03
CA TYR A 129 -15.08 8.07 -0.99
C TYR A 129 -14.71 9.15 0.06
N PHE A 130 -14.36 10.36 -0.41
CA PHE A 130 -14.06 11.51 0.45
C PHE A 130 -15.25 11.85 1.35
N GLN A 131 -16.46 11.94 0.80
CA GLN A 131 -17.65 12.28 1.57
C GLN A 131 -17.98 11.23 2.64
N GLN A 132 -17.89 9.94 2.30
CA GLN A 132 -18.10 8.86 3.26
C GLN A 132 -17.12 8.94 4.44
N HIS A 133 -15.83 9.15 4.16
CA HIS A 133 -14.81 9.24 5.21
C HIS A 133 -14.94 10.53 6.03
N LEU A 134 -15.39 11.62 5.40
CA LEU A 134 -15.68 12.87 6.10
C LEU A 134 -16.84 12.70 7.08
N ASP A 135 -17.93 12.05 6.65
CA ASP A 135 -19.10 11.78 7.48
C ASP A 135 -18.74 10.89 8.68
N GLU A 136 -17.95 9.84 8.45
CA GLU A 136 -17.42 8.98 9.51
C GLU A 136 -16.56 9.75 10.50
N LEU A 137 -15.63 10.58 10.02
CA LEU A 137 -14.74 11.38 10.87
C LEU A 137 -15.53 12.42 11.67
N TYR A 138 -16.54 13.03 11.07
CA TYR A 138 -17.46 13.96 11.75
C TYR A 138 -18.23 13.27 12.86
N ALA A 139 -18.71 12.05 12.64
CA ALA A 139 -19.36 11.25 13.69
C ALA A 139 -18.39 10.92 14.84
N GLN A 140 -17.12 10.63 14.54
CA GLN A 140 -16.10 10.41 15.59
C GLN A 140 -15.79 11.68 16.38
N ILE A 141 -15.74 12.84 15.72
CA ILE A 141 -15.57 14.15 16.37
C ILE A 141 -16.75 14.43 17.31
N ASP A 142 -17.98 14.26 16.82
CA ASP A 142 -19.19 14.50 17.61
C ASP A 142 -19.29 13.54 18.81
N ALA A 143 -18.77 12.32 18.68
CA ALA A 143 -18.70 11.33 19.76
C ALA A 143 -17.57 11.59 20.77
N GLY A 144 -16.68 12.55 20.51
CA GLY A 144 -15.52 12.82 21.36
C GLY A 144 -14.44 11.73 21.29
N ASN A 145 -14.40 10.95 20.21
CA ASN A 145 -13.44 9.86 20.00
C ASN A 145 -12.14 10.29 19.29
N VAL A 146 -11.95 11.59 19.14
CA VAL A 146 -10.77 12.20 18.51
C VAL A 146 -9.96 12.99 19.55
N GLY A 147 -8.72 13.36 19.21
CA GLY A 147 -7.89 14.16 20.10
C GLY A 147 -8.51 15.53 20.43
N ASP A 148 -8.28 16.00 21.66
CA ASP A 148 -8.76 17.31 22.12
C ASP A 148 -8.35 18.42 21.15
N GLY A 149 -9.33 19.24 20.74
CA GLY A 149 -9.13 20.34 19.81
C GLY A 149 -9.17 19.98 18.32
N TYR A 150 -9.36 18.70 17.96
CA TYR A 150 -9.56 18.31 16.56
C TYR A 150 -10.97 18.67 16.09
N THR A 151 -11.09 19.58 15.13
CA THR A 151 -12.38 20.12 14.65
C THR A 151 -12.82 19.51 13.33
N LYS A 152 -14.10 19.69 12.98
CA LYS A 152 -14.65 19.31 11.67
C LYS A 152 -14.01 20.05 10.49
N GLU A 153 -13.56 21.28 10.73
CA GLU A 153 -12.82 22.07 9.73
C GLU A 153 -11.44 21.44 9.46
N MET A 154 -10.69 21.10 10.53
CA MET A 154 -9.41 20.39 10.40
C MET A 154 -9.57 19.04 9.71
N ALA A 155 -10.62 18.28 10.07
CA ALA A 155 -10.94 17.01 9.43
C ALA A 155 -11.24 17.15 7.93
N TYR A 156 -11.99 18.19 7.55
CA TYR A 156 -12.26 18.49 6.15
C TYR A 156 -10.97 18.80 5.40
N ASP A 157 -10.17 19.74 5.92
CA ASP A 157 -8.92 20.18 5.27
C ASP A 157 -7.94 19.01 5.12
N ASP A 158 -7.74 18.22 6.18
CA ASP A 158 -6.85 17.05 6.17
C ASP A 158 -7.26 16.03 5.10
N LEU A 159 -8.54 15.70 5.01
CA LEU A 159 -9.07 14.76 4.01
C LEU A 159 -9.02 15.38 2.60
N PHE A 160 -9.31 16.67 2.47
CA PHE A 160 -9.35 17.36 1.19
C PHE A 160 -7.95 17.43 0.56
N HIS A 161 -6.97 17.89 1.32
CA HIS A 161 -5.56 17.86 0.91
C HIS A 161 -5.08 16.42 0.67
N GLY A 162 -5.50 15.49 1.51
CA GLY A 162 -5.04 14.10 1.48
C GLY A 162 -5.61 13.24 0.34
N ILE A 163 -6.76 13.60 -0.22
CA ILE A 163 -7.49 12.84 -1.25
C ILE A 163 -7.72 13.69 -2.50
N ILE A 164 -8.41 14.82 -2.37
CA ILE A 164 -8.83 15.61 -3.53
C ILE A 164 -7.61 16.27 -4.18
N GLU A 165 -6.84 17.05 -3.42
CA GLU A 165 -5.71 17.78 -4.00
C GLU A 165 -4.54 16.89 -4.40
N SER A 166 -4.25 15.86 -3.61
CA SER A 166 -3.05 15.04 -3.84
C SER A 166 -3.29 13.82 -4.74
N ILE A 167 -4.54 13.43 -5.00
CA ILE A 167 -4.87 12.29 -5.86
C ILE A 167 -5.75 12.73 -7.03
N VAL A 168 -6.93 13.30 -6.76
CA VAL A 168 -7.93 13.59 -7.80
C VAL A 168 -7.42 14.63 -8.78
N TYR A 169 -6.94 15.79 -8.32
CA TYR A 169 -6.47 16.83 -9.23
C TYR A 169 -5.28 16.38 -10.12
N PRO A 170 -4.23 15.72 -9.59
CA PRO A 170 -3.17 15.16 -10.42
C PRO A 170 -3.67 14.12 -11.43
N ARG A 171 -4.56 13.22 -11.00
CA ARG A 171 -5.14 12.16 -11.84
C ARG A 171 -5.93 12.74 -13.00
N ASP A 172 -6.80 13.70 -12.71
CA ASP A 172 -7.63 14.37 -13.72
C ASP A 172 -6.77 15.21 -14.67
N LYS A 173 -5.70 15.85 -14.17
CA LYS A 173 -4.71 16.54 -15.00
C LYS A 173 -4.08 15.58 -16.02
N VAL A 174 -3.63 14.40 -15.58
CA VAL A 174 -3.08 13.36 -16.47
C VAL A 174 -4.11 12.94 -17.53
N TYR A 175 -5.36 12.69 -17.16
CA TYR A 175 -6.40 12.33 -18.13
C TYR A 175 -6.74 13.45 -19.12
N SER A 176 -6.67 14.71 -18.69
CA SER A 176 -6.95 15.87 -19.54
C SER A 176 -5.82 16.20 -20.54
N ASP A 177 -4.59 15.79 -20.23
CA ASP A 177 -3.40 16.04 -21.05
C ASP A 177 -2.95 14.75 -21.75
N LYS A 178 -3.20 14.68 -23.07
CA LYS A 178 -2.84 13.51 -23.88
C LYS A 178 -1.34 13.20 -23.88
N SER A 179 -0.47 14.22 -23.79
CA SER A 179 0.98 13.99 -23.73
C SER A 179 1.36 13.34 -22.41
N LEU A 180 0.84 13.90 -21.31
CA LEU A 180 1.12 13.39 -19.96
C LEU A 180 0.54 11.99 -19.75
N TYR A 181 -0.66 11.71 -20.28
CA TYR A 181 -1.26 10.39 -20.26
C TYR A 181 -0.38 9.34 -20.98
N ASN A 182 0.11 9.66 -22.18
CA ASN A 182 0.99 8.75 -22.91
C ASN A 182 2.30 8.52 -22.16
N GLU A 183 2.89 9.57 -21.59
CA GLU A 183 4.10 9.47 -20.77
C GLU A 183 3.87 8.55 -19.55
N ALA A 184 2.72 8.67 -18.89
CA ALA A 184 2.33 7.80 -17.78
C ALA A 184 2.25 6.33 -18.22
N LEU A 185 1.65 6.04 -19.38
CA LEU A 185 1.53 4.67 -19.90
C LEU A 185 2.88 4.08 -20.30
N GLU A 186 3.76 4.88 -20.92
CA GLU A 186 5.12 4.48 -21.26
C GLU A 186 5.94 4.18 -20.01
N GLU A 187 5.87 5.04 -19.00
CA GLU A 187 6.55 4.85 -17.72
C GLU A 187 6.03 3.60 -16.99
N ALA A 188 4.71 3.37 -17.02
CA ALA A 188 4.10 2.18 -16.43
C ALA A 188 4.63 0.89 -17.09
N GLU A 189 4.72 0.85 -18.42
CA GLU A 189 5.31 -0.30 -19.14
C GLU A 189 6.82 -0.44 -18.90
N ARG A 190 7.56 0.67 -18.81
CA ARG A 190 8.99 0.66 -18.50
C ARG A 190 9.25 0.05 -17.13
N ARG A 191 8.56 0.54 -16.08
CA ARG A 191 8.67 0.01 -14.71
C ARG A 191 8.30 -1.44 -14.65
N LYS A 192 7.17 -1.82 -15.26
CA LYS A 192 6.75 -3.22 -15.35
C LYS A 192 7.84 -4.10 -15.96
N SER A 193 8.39 -3.71 -17.10
CA SER A 193 9.43 -4.47 -17.78
C SER A 193 10.69 -4.64 -16.91
N GLU A 194 11.18 -3.55 -16.32
CA GLU A 194 12.38 -3.55 -15.51
C GLU A 194 12.21 -4.34 -14.21
N ASN A 195 11.09 -4.11 -13.52
CA ASN A 195 10.78 -4.76 -12.27
C ASN A 195 10.57 -6.26 -12.47
N MET A 196 9.86 -6.67 -13.52
CA MET A 196 9.73 -8.09 -13.88
C MET A 196 11.09 -8.75 -14.15
N LYS A 197 11.98 -8.11 -14.92
CA LYS A 197 13.35 -8.63 -15.15
C LYS A 197 14.10 -8.84 -13.85
N LYS A 198 13.99 -7.90 -12.90
CA LYS A 198 14.64 -8.01 -11.59
C LYS A 198 14.05 -9.12 -10.74
N LEU A 199 12.72 -9.24 -10.70
CA LEU A 199 12.02 -10.32 -10.00
C LEU A 199 12.45 -11.70 -10.54
N TYR A 200 12.56 -11.86 -11.86
CA TYR A 200 13.13 -13.07 -12.47
C TYR A 200 14.59 -13.30 -12.09
N SER A 201 15.42 -12.24 -12.09
CA SER A 201 16.84 -12.34 -11.73
C SER A 201 17.05 -12.79 -10.28
N TYR A 202 16.11 -12.47 -9.39
CA TYR A 202 16.09 -12.88 -8.00
C TYR A 202 15.45 -14.26 -7.78
N GLN A 203 15.07 -14.96 -8.86
CA GLN A 203 14.39 -16.26 -8.82
C GLN A 203 13.06 -16.25 -8.04
N ILE A 204 12.43 -15.06 -7.97
CA ILE A 204 11.17 -14.83 -7.24
C ILE A 204 10.00 -15.37 -8.04
N LEU A 205 9.97 -15.01 -9.32
CA LEU A 205 9.03 -15.52 -10.30
C LEU A 205 9.73 -16.65 -11.07
N LYS A 206 9.11 -17.83 -11.10
CA LYS A 206 9.58 -18.92 -11.97
C LYS A 206 9.15 -18.61 -13.41
N SER A 207 10.08 -18.75 -14.34
CA SER A 207 9.84 -18.66 -15.79
C SER A 207 8.91 -19.77 -16.28
#